data_AF-A0A5C3E5H4-F1
#
_entry.id   AF-A0A5C3E5H4-F1
#
_cell.length_a   1.000
_cell.length_b   1.000
_cell.length_c   1.000
_cell.angle_alpha   90.00
_cell.angle_beta   90.00
_cell.angle_gamma   90.00
#
_symmetry.space_group_name_H-M   'P 1'
#
loop_
_entity.id
_entity.type
_entity.pdbx_description
1 polymer ?
#
loop_
_entity_poly.entity_id
_entity_poly.type
_entity_poly.pdbx_seq_one_letter_code
_entity_poly.pdbx_strand_id
1 'polypeptide(L)'
;MKAFQLSLIYLLVAVASFVAAALPRFSEGIGAGIPTIDYLRSEASQGRFSTLLPRELWHDQMEWEGFLLRDGKRVVDDMYKNQAYLHGKDRILRAVTLQGDKYIEVDTLSSVKVHTFKALVNLFAHQKVEAIRAQQAAAAEAAAREEAEKRKQWGRNLSLGREGPGPSHF
;
A
#
# COMPACT_ATOMS: atom_id res chain seq x y z
N MET A 1 -22.66 25.39 -38.23
CA MET A 1 -21.26 24.98 -37.93
C MET A 1 -20.90 25.02 -36.44
N LYS A 2 -21.37 26.00 -35.64
CA LYS A 2 -21.05 26.10 -34.19
C LYS A 2 -21.57 24.96 -33.30
N ALA A 3 -22.74 24.39 -33.63
CA ALA A 3 -23.33 23.27 -32.86
C ALA A 3 -22.57 21.93 -33.03
N PHE A 4 -21.86 21.74 -34.15
CA PHE A 4 -21.08 20.54 -34.44
C PHE A 4 -19.73 20.54 -33.70
N GLN A 5 -19.15 21.72 -33.47
CA GLN A 5 -17.92 21.85 -32.68
C GLN A 5 -18.18 21.63 -31.18
N LEU A 6 -19.32 22.11 -30.67
CA LEU A 6 -19.70 21.90 -29.26
C LEU A 6 -19.95 20.42 -28.94
N SER A 7 -20.55 19.66 -29.86
CA SER A 7 -20.77 18.22 -29.69
C SER A 7 -19.47 17.42 -29.73
N LEU A 8 -18.48 17.84 -30.53
CA LEU A 8 -17.16 17.20 -30.60
C LEU A 8 -16.34 17.42 -29.33
N ILE A 9 -16.44 18.61 -28.72
CA ILE A 9 -15.81 18.90 -27.42
C ILE A 9 -16.45 18.08 -26.31
N TYR A 10 -17.80 17.99 -26.27
CA TYR A 10 -18.49 17.15 -25.29
C TYR A 10 -18.13 15.67 -25.44
N LEU A 11 -17.98 15.18 -26.67
CA LEU A 11 -17.54 13.80 -26.92
C LEU A 11 -16.11 13.58 -26.41
N LEU A 12 -15.19 14.53 -26.65
CA LEU A 12 -13.81 14.44 -26.16
C LEU A 12 -13.72 14.50 -24.63
N VAL A 13 -14.52 15.35 -23.97
CA VAL A 13 -14.59 15.43 -22.51
C VAL A 13 -15.23 14.17 -21.91
N ALA A 14 -16.25 13.61 -22.55
CA ALA A 14 -16.88 12.37 -22.11
C ALA A 14 -15.95 11.16 -22.27
N VAL A 15 -15.19 11.08 -23.38
CA VAL A 15 -14.18 10.03 -23.60
C VAL A 15 -13.02 10.18 -22.62
N ALA A 16 -12.53 11.40 -22.36
CA ALA A 16 -11.50 11.65 -21.35
C ALA A 16 -11.98 11.28 -19.93
N SER A 17 -13.26 11.55 -19.62
CA SER A 17 -13.85 11.20 -18.32
C SER A 17 -14.06 9.70 -18.15
N PHE A 18 -14.38 8.97 -19.23
CA PHE A 18 -14.53 7.52 -19.19
C PHE A 18 -13.17 6.80 -19.09
N VAL A 19 -12.13 7.33 -19.75
CA VAL A 19 -10.74 6.84 -19.60
C VAL A 19 -10.22 7.11 -18.18
N ALA A 20 -10.55 8.26 -17.58
CA ALA A 20 -10.20 8.58 -16.20
C ALA A 20 -10.96 7.74 -15.15
N ALA A 21 -12.15 7.21 -15.49
CA ALA A 21 -12.92 6.33 -14.62
C ALA A 21 -12.49 4.85 -14.72
N ALA A 22 -11.89 4.44 -15.84
CA ALA A 22 -11.34 3.09 -16.02
C ALA A 22 -9.93 2.93 -15.41
N LEU A 23 -9.27 4.04 -15.10
CA LEU A 23 -8.03 4.03 -14.34
C LEU A 23 -8.36 4.07 -12.84
N PRO A 24 -7.79 3.19 -12.01
CA PRO A 24 -7.95 3.30 -10.57
C PRO A 24 -7.59 4.73 -10.14
N ARG A 25 -8.48 5.41 -9.41
CA ARG A 25 -8.16 6.71 -8.81
C ARG A 25 -7.10 6.47 -7.74
N PHE A 26 -5.85 6.52 -8.16
CA PHE A 26 -4.71 6.38 -7.28
C PHE A 26 -4.59 7.65 -6.43
N SER A 27 -4.88 7.53 -5.14
CA SER A 27 -4.65 8.60 -4.17
C SER A 27 -3.15 8.85 -4.04
N GLU A 28 -2.68 10.03 -4.43
CA GLU A 28 -1.26 10.43 -4.36
C GLU A 28 -0.73 10.53 -2.92
N GLY A 29 -1.56 10.35 -1.89
CA GLY A 29 -1.19 10.52 -0.48
C GLY A 29 -1.06 9.24 0.36
N ILE A 30 -1.31 8.05 -0.19
CA ILE A 30 -1.33 6.81 0.61
C ILE A 30 0.10 6.34 0.89
N GLY A 31 0.43 6.20 2.18
CA GLY A 31 1.77 5.80 2.63
C GLY A 31 2.82 6.92 2.56
N ALA A 32 2.40 8.18 2.45
CA ALA A 32 3.32 9.32 2.58
C ALA A 32 4.04 9.29 3.94
N GLY A 33 5.35 9.50 3.93
CA GLY A 33 6.20 9.42 5.13
C GLY A 33 6.66 8.01 5.47
N ILE A 34 6.28 7.00 4.70
CA ILE A 34 6.86 5.65 4.79
C ILE A 34 8.05 5.59 3.81
N PRO A 35 9.31 5.49 4.29
CA PRO A 35 10.49 5.65 3.46
C PRO A 35 10.53 4.77 2.21
N THR A 36 10.13 3.50 2.35
CA THR A 36 10.10 2.54 1.24
C THR A 36 9.06 2.90 0.19
N ILE A 37 7.88 3.38 0.60
CA ILE A 37 6.84 3.79 -0.33
C ILE A 37 7.28 5.07 -1.07
N ASP A 38 7.87 6.03 -0.35
CA ASP A 38 8.34 7.28 -0.94
C ASP A 38 9.47 7.04 -1.95
N TYR A 39 10.42 6.15 -1.63
CA TYR A 39 11.46 5.71 -2.57
C TYR A 39 10.86 5.08 -3.82
N LEU A 40 10.02 4.04 -3.66
CA LEU A 40 9.41 3.33 -4.78
C LEU A 40 8.54 4.25 -5.64
N ARG A 41 7.85 5.22 -5.03
CA ARG A 41 7.04 6.22 -5.76
C ARG A 41 7.92 7.17 -6.57
N SER A 42 9.06 7.58 -6.03
CA SER A 42 10.05 8.39 -6.74
C SER A 42 10.60 7.63 -7.96
N GLU A 43 11.03 6.38 -7.76
CA GLU A 43 11.50 5.50 -8.83
C GLU A 43 10.45 5.34 -9.94
N ALA A 44 9.23 4.95 -9.56
CA ALA A 44 8.13 4.77 -10.51
C ALA A 44 7.81 6.05 -11.29
N SER A 45 7.93 7.22 -10.65
CA SER A 45 7.71 8.52 -11.30
C SER A 45 8.81 8.89 -12.30
N GLN A 46 10.02 8.39 -12.07
CA GLN A 46 11.15 8.51 -13.01
C GLN A 46 11.14 7.40 -14.08
N GLY A 47 10.13 6.52 -14.06
CA GLY A 47 10.05 5.41 -15.00
C GLY A 47 11.01 4.27 -14.69
N ARG A 48 11.54 4.23 -13.47
CA ARG A 48 12.35 3.13 -12.95
C ARG A 48 11.50 2.18 -12.13
N PHE A 49 11.85 0.91 -12.19
CA PHE A 49 11.28 -0.13 -11.36
C PHE A 49 12.38 -1.06 -10.91
N SER A 50 12.49 -1.26 -9.59
CA SER A 50 13.45 -2.18 -8.98
C SER A 50 12.74 -3.22 -8.13
N THR A 51 13.12 -4.47 -8.32
CA THR A 51 12.75 -5.60 -7.44
C THR A 51 13.55 -5.58 -6.13
N LEU A 52 14.70 -4.90 -6.12
CA LEU A 52 15.60 -4.79 -4.97
C LEU A 52 15.56 -3.38 -4.39
N LEU A 53 15.26 -3.29 -3.11
CA LEU A 53 15.33 -2.04 -2.37
C LEU A 53 16.80 -1.69 -2.05
N PRO A 54 17.13 -0.40 -1.95
CA PRO A 54 18.46 0.03 -1.50
C PRO A 54 18.69 -0.42 -0.06
N ARG A 55 19.96 -0.49 0.36
CA ARG A 55 20.39 -1.13 1.60
C ARG A 55 19.70 -0.55 2.83
N GLU A 56 19.42 0.74 2.81
CA GLU A 56 18.75 1.50 3.87
C GLU A 56 17.30 1.02 4.08
N LEU A 57 16.70 0.42 3.06
CA LEU A 57 15.29 -0.02 3.02
C LEU A 57 15.14 -1.55 3.04
N TRP A 58 16.23 -2.31 3.24
CA TRP A 58 16.21 -3.77 3.21
C TRP A 58 15.31 -4.43 4.26
N HIS A 59 14.99 -3.73 5.35
CA HIS A 59 14.03 -4.21 6.35
C HIS A 59 12.65 -4.49 5.74
N ASP A 60 12.31 -3.84 4.63
CA ASP A 60 11.06 -4.03 3.89
C ASP A 60 11.21 -4.95 2.66
N GLN A 61 12.41 -5.47 2.36
CA GLN A 61 12.68 -6.25 1.14
C GLN A 61 11.80 -7.50 1.03
N MET A 62 11.66 -8.24 2.13
CA MET A 62 10.85 -9.46 2.16
C MET A 62 9.36 -9.16 1.93
N GLU A 63 8.87 -8.05 2.47
CA GLU A 63 7.48 -7.62 2.28
C GLU A 63 7.25 -7.22 0.82
N TRP A 64 8.19 -6.47 0.24
CA TRP A 64 8.15 -6.05 -1.16
C TRP A 64 8.18 -7.25 -2.13
N GLU A 65 9.11 -8.18 -1.96
CA GLU A 65 9.16 -9.41 -2.77
C GLU A 65 7.90 -10.25 -2.61
N GLY A 66 7.41 -10.40 -1.37
CA GLY A 66 6.19 -11.12 -1.08
C GLY A 66 4.96 -10.52 -1.77
N PHE A 67 4.88 -9.19 -1.83
CA PHE A 67 3.87 -8.47 -2.60
C PHE A 67 4.01 -8.73 -4.10
N LEU A 68 5.22 -8.59 -4.66
CA LEU A 68 5.46 -8.78 -6.09
C LEU A 68 5.05 -10.17 -6.57
N LEU A 69 5.46 -11.21 -5.83
CA LEU A 69 5.13 -12.60 -6.16
C LEU A 69 3.64 -12.91 -6.07
N ARG A 70 2.92 -12.28 -5.12
CA ARG A 70 1.52 -12.56 -4.84
C ARG A 70 0.57 -11.78 -5.75
N ASP A 71 0.83 -10.49 -5.89
CA ASP A 71 -0.10 -9.53 -6.53
C ASP A 71 0.48 -8.88 -7.79
N GLY A 72 1.81 -8.86 -7.95
CA GLY A 72 2.46 -8.12 -9.02
C GLY A 72 2.05 -8.57 -10.42
N LYS A 73 1.97 -9.89 -10.66
CA LYS A 73 1.51 -10.45 -11.95
C LYS A 73 0.12 -9.95 -12.32
N ARG A 74 -0.82 -9.97 -11.36
CA ARG A 74 -2.21 -9.56 -11.58
C ARG A 74 -2.29 -8.09 -12.01
N VAL A 75 -1.56 -7.21 -11.32
CA VAL A 75 -1.51 -5.78 -11.66
C VAL A 75 -0.98 -5.56 -13.08
N VAL A 76 0.10 -6.25 -13.46
CA VAL A 76 0.66 -6.14 -14.80
C VAL A 76 -0.30 -6.70 -15.86
N ASP A 77 -0.94 -7.83 -15.59
CA ASP A 77 -1.91 -8.40 -16.53
C ASP A 77 -3.12 -7.47 -16.74
N ASP A 78 -3.66 -6.88 -15.67
CA ASP A 78 -4.78 -5.94 -15.73
C ASP A 78 -4.44 -4.68 -16.53
N MET A 79 -3.26 -4.11 -16.32
CA MET A 79 -2.81 -2.88 -17.03
C MET A 79 -2.63 -3.09 -18.54
N TYR A 80 -2.26 -4.30 -18.95
CA TYR A 80 -2.00 -4.63 -20.36
C TYR A 80 -3.17 -5.34 -21.06
N LYS A 81 -4.25 -5.66 -20.34
CA LYS A 81 -5.39 -6.44 -20.85
C LYS A 81 -6.03 -5.86 -22.13
N ASN A 82 -6.05 -4.53 -22.26
CA ASN A 82 -6.70 -3.83 -23.37
C ASN A 82 -5.70 -3.17 -24.34
N GLN A 83 -4.41 -3.48 -24.25
CA GLN A 83 -3.39 -2.87 -25.10
C GLN A 83 -2.97 -3.80 -26.24
N ALA A 84 -3.25 -3.38 -27.47
CA ALA A 84 -2.94 -4.14 -28.69
C ALA A 84 -1.42 -4.30 -28.95
N TYR A 85 -0.57 -3.49 -28.32
CA TYR A 85 0.89 -3.52 -28.48
C TYR A 85 1.56 -3.82 -27.14
N LEU A 86 1.92 -5.09 -26.92
CA LEU A 86 2.42 -5.65 -25.65
C LEU A 86 3.93 -5.37 -25.39
N HIS A 87 4.53 -4.38 -26.05
CA HIS A 87 5.98 -4.19 -25.98
C HIS A 87 6.46 -3.89 -24.54
N GLY A 88 7.21 -4.84 -23.98
CA GLY A 88 7.80 -4.75 -22.66
C GLY A 88 6.96 -5.35 -21.52
N LYS A 89 5.76 -5.88 -21.79
CA LYS A 89 4.96 -6.61 -20.79
C LYS A 89 5.76 -7.76 -20.17
N ASP A 90 6.39 -8.59 -21.01
CA ASP A 90 7.13 -9.77 -20.54
C ASP A 90 8.34 -9.42 -19.67
N ARG A 91 8.97 -8.25 -19.89
CA ARG A 91 10.07 -7.79 -19.04
C ARG A 91 9.57 -7.41 -17.65
N ILE A 92 8.45 -6.69 -17.58
CA ILE A 92 7.83 -6.31 -16.31
C ILE A 92 7.26 -7.56 -15.61
N LEU A 93 6.63 -8.46 -16.35
CA LEU A 93 6.14 -9.73 -15.82
C LEU A 93 7.26 -10.56 -15.20
N ARG A 94 8.41 -10.70 -15.89
CA ARG A 94 9.57 -11.38 -15.32
C ARG A 94 10.07 -10.70 -14.05
N ALA A 95 10.10 -9.37 -14.03
CA ALA A 95 10.48 -8.60 -12.84
C ALA A 95 9.53 -8.87 -11.66
N VAL A 96 8.21 -8.76 -11.84
CA VAL A 96 7.26 -8.96 -10.74
C VAL A 96 7.10 -10.42 -10.33
N THR A 97 7.36 -11.37 -11.23
CA THR A 97 7.36 -12.81 -10.91
C THR A 97 8.70 -13.32 -10.40
N LEU A 98 9.69 -12.43 -10.30
CA LEU A 98 11.07 -12.75 -9.92
C LEU A 98 11.65 -13.91 -10.76
N GLN A 99 11.26 -14.01 -12.04
CA GLN A 99 11.74 -15.02 -12.97
C GLN A 99 13.05 -14.57 -13.62
N GLY A 100 14.12 -15.32 -13.37
CA GLY A 100 15.47 -15.07 -13.90
C GLY A 100 16.41 -14.53 -12.83
N ASP A 101 17.36 -13.67 -13.23
CA ASP A 101 18.16 -12.94 -12.26
C ASP A 101 17.23 -12.16 -11.33
N LYS A 102 17.44 -12.28 -10.01
CA LYS A 102 16.62 -11.66 -8.95
C LYS A 102 16.53 -10.13 -9.06
N TYR A 103 17.32 -9.56 -9.96
CA TYR A 103 17.59 -8.15 -10.12
C TYR A 103 17.17 -7.73 -11.52
N ILE A 104 15.96 -7.18 -11.63
CA ILE A 104 15.50 -6.60 -12.88
C ILE A 104 15.18 -5.15 -12.62
N GLU A 105 16.13 -4.29 -12.99
CA GLU A 105 15.86 -2.87 -13.13
C GLU A 105 15.25 -2.63 -14.52
N VAL A 106 14.10 -1.96 -14.53
CA VAL A 106 13.44 -1.55 -15.77
C VAL A 106 13.39 -0.03 -15.79
N ASP A 107 14.18 0.57 -16.69
CA ASP A 107 14.13 2.00 -16.98
C ASP A 107 13.36 2.24 -18.29
N THR A 108 12.41 3.17 -18.26
CA THR A 108 11.58 3.53 -19.41
C THR A 108 10.80 4.82 -19.23
N LEU A 109 10.72 5.63 -20.30
CA LEU A 109 9.83 6.79 -20.38
C LEU A 109 8.44 6.48 -20.98
N SER A 110 8.11 5.19 -21.15
CA SER A 110 6.81 4.80 -21.67
C SER A 110 5.72 5.07 -20.64
N SER A 111 4.74 5.92 -21.00
CA SER A 111 3.63 6.30 -20.11
C SER A 111 2.91 5.09 -19.52
N VAL A 112 2.67 4.04 -20.31
CA VAL A 112 2.02 2.79 -19.87
C VAL A 112 2.83 2.08 -18.78
N LYS A 113 4.15 1.98 -18.98
CA LYS A 113 5.03 1.29 -18.02
C LYS A 113 5.16 2.09 -16.74
N VAL A 114 5.33 3.42 -16.84
CA VAL A 114 5.29 4.35 -15.71
C VAL A 114 3.98 4.19 -14.92
N HIS A 115 2.83 4.16 -15.60
CA HIS A 115 1.55 3.93 -14.96
C HIS A 115 1.47 2.55 -14.29
N THR A 116 2.03 1.51 -14.90
CA THR A 116 2.09 0.17 -14.32
C THR A 116 2.93 0.14 -13.05
N PHE A 117 4.10 0.81 -13.05
CA PHE A 117 4.96 0.93 -11.86
C PHE A 117 4.25 1.69 -10.75
N LYS A 118 3.60 2.81 -11.07
CA LYS A 118 2.78 3.55 -10.09
C LYS A 118 1.64 2.70 -9.54
N ALA A 119 0.98 1.89 -10.36
CA ALA A 119 -0.08 0.99 -9.91
C ALA A 119 0.43 -0.06 -8.93
N LEU A 120 1.59 -0.67 -9.21
CA LEU A 120 2.24 -1.62 -8.30
C LEU A 120 2.58 -0.97 -6.96
N VAL A 121 3.24 0.19 -6.98
CA VAL A 121 3.64 0.91 -5.77
C VAL A 121 2.43 1.33 -4.94
N ASN A 122 1.36 1.81 -5.58
CA ASN A 122 0.17 2.23 -4.86
C ASN A 122 -0.53 1.05 -4.19
N LEU A 123 -0.65 -0.09 -4.87
CA LEU A 123 -1.25 -1.27 -4.25
C LEU A 123 -0.42 -1.77 -3.05
N PHE A 124 0.91 -1.75 -3.17
CA PHE A 124 1.79 -2.06 -2.05
C PHE A 124 1.63 -1.07 -0.89
N ALA A 125 1.56 0.23 -1.18
CA ALA A 125 1.34 1.27 -0.18
C ALA A 125 0.03 1.06 0.59
N HIS A 126 -1.04 0.68 -0.10
CA HIS A 126 -2.30 0.32 0.53
C HIS A 126 -2.14 -0.84 1.51
N GLN A 127 -1.56 -1.95 1.08
CA GLN A 127 -1.36 -3.13 1.92
C GLN A 127 -0.51 -2.80 3.15
N LYS A 128 0.58 -2.03 2.97
CA LYS A 128 1.49 -1.65 4.04
C LYS A 128 0.81 -0.75 5.08
N VAL A 129 0.04 0.25 4.63
CA VAL A 129 -0.72 1.13 5.53
C VAL A 129 -1.79 0.36 6.31
N GLU A 130 -2.48 -0.58 5.66
CA GLU A 130 -3.45 -1.46 6.33
C GLU A 130 -2.79 -2.35 7.38
N ALA A 131 -1.63 -2.94 7.07
CA ALA A 131 -0.86 -3.75 8.01
C ALA A 131 -0.42 -2.93 9.25
N ILE A 132 0.11 -1.71 9.04
CA ILE A 132 0.50 -0.81 10.14
C ILE A 132 -0.71 -0.47 11.01
N ARG A 133 -1.85 -0.14 10.40
CA ARG A 133 -3.09 0.17 11.14
C ARG A 133 -3.58 -1.03 11.96
N ALA A 134 -3.55 -2.23 11.38
CA ALA A 134 -3.93 -3.45 12.08
C ALA A 134 -3.01 -3.73 13.28
N GLN A 135 -1.70 -3.53 13.12
CA GLN A 135 -0.73 -3.71 14.19
C GLN A 135 -0.94 -2.69 15.32
N GLN A 136 -1.21 -1.42 14.99
CA GLN A 136 -1.52 -0.38 15.98
C GLN A 136 -2.80 -0.67 16.75
N ALA A 137 -3.86 -1.13 16.07
CA ALA A 137 -5.10 -1.53 16.71
C ALA A 137 -4.90 -2.71 17.67
N ALA A 138 -4.16 -3.75 17.25
CA ALA A 138 -3.84 -4.90 18.09
C ALA A 138 -3.02 -4.50 19.33
N ALA A 139 -2.05 -3.58 19.19
CA ALA A 139 -1.26 -3.08 20.31
C ALA A 139 -2.13 -2.26 21.30
N ALA A 140 -3.02 -1.41 20.78
CA ALA A 140 -3.95 -0.63 21.61
C ALA A 140 -4.93 -1.55 22.38
N GLU A 141 -5.45 -2.60 21.74
CA GLU A 141 -6.29 -3.58 22.41
C GLU A 141 -5.53 -4.34 23.51
N ALA A 142 -4.29 -4.75 23.26
CA ALA A 142 -3.45 -5.42 24.26
C ALA A 142 -3.20 -4.52 25.48
N ALA A 143 -2.86 -3.24 25.24
CA ALA A 143 -2.67 -2.25 26.31
C ALA A 143 -3.97 -2.02 27.11
N ALA A 144 -5.11 -1.91 26.43
CA ALA A 144 -6.41 -1.74 27.07
C ALA A 144 -6.80 -2.94 27.95
N ARG A 145 -6.47 -4.17 27.49
CA ARG A 145 -6.69 -5.39 28.28
C ARG A 145 -5.79 -5.43 29.52
N GLU A 146 -4.52 -5.08 29.38
CA GLU A 146 -3.57 -5.01 30.50
C GLU A 146 -4.01 -3.97 31.55
N GLU A 147 -4.44 -2.79 31.12
CA GLU A 147 -4.99 -1.78 32.04
C GLU A 147 -6.26 -2.26 32.75
N ALA A 148 -7.16 -2.94 32.03
CA ALA A 148 -8.37 -3.49 32.64
C ALA A 148 -8.05 -4.57 33.69
N GLU A 149 -7.04 -5.41 33.45
CA GLU A 149 -6.56 -6.39 34.41
C GLU A 149 -5.91 -5.73 35.63
N LYS A 150 -5.06 -4.72 35.43
CA LYS A 150 -4.47 -3.93 36.53
C LYS A 150 -5.54 -3.26 37.38
N ARG A 151 -6.59 -2.68 36.77
CA ARG A 151 -7.72 -2.09 37.49
C ARG A 151 -8.49 -3.15 38.29
N LYS A 152 -8.72 -4.34 37.73
CA LYS A 152 -9.34 -5.46 38.45
C LYS A 152 -8.50 -5.91 39.64
N GLN A 153 -7.18 -6.06 39.47
CA GLN A 153 -6.27 -6.44 40.55
C GLN A 153 -6.23 -5.36 41.65
N TRP A 154 -6.18 -4.08 41.28
CA TRP A 154 -6.24 -2.96 42.22
C TRP A 154 -7.54 -2.98 43.04
N GLY A 155 -8.70 -3.17 42.38
CA GLY A 155 -9.99 -3.31 43.06
C GLY A 155 -10.03 -4.49 44.04
N ARG A 156 -9.44 -5.64 43.69
CA ARG A 156 -9.31 -6.79 44.60
C ARG A 156 -8.44 -6.47 45.81
N ASN A 157 -7.29 -5.83 45.60
CA ASN A 157 -6.39 -5.42 46.67
C ASN A 157 -7.05 -4.42 47.64
N LEU A 158 -7.87 -3.50 47.14
CA LEU A 158 -8.66 -2.59 47.98
C LEU A 158 -9.75 -3.31 48.79
N SER A 159 -10.41 -4.32 48.20
CA SER A 159 -11.45 -5.08 48.91
C SER A 159 -10.90 -5.98 50.02
N LEU A 160 -9.66 -6.48 49.87
CA LEU A 160 -8.98 -7.31 50.87
C LEU A 160 -8.41 -6.53 52.06
N GLY A 161 -8.28 -5.20 51.96
CA GLY A 161 -7.86 -4.32 53.06
C GLY A 161 -8.98 -3.87 54.01
N ARG A 162 -10.22 -4.34 53.82
CA ARG A 162 -11.41 -3.86 54.58
C ARG A 162 -11.83 -4.75 55.77
N GLU A 163 -11.18 -5.87 56.02
CA GLU A 163 -11.35 -6.69 57.23
C GLU A 163 -10.01 -6.70 58.00
N GLY A 164 -9.66 -5.78 58.92
CA GLY A 164 -10.22 -5.34 60.21
C GLY A 164 -9.03 -4.83 61.10
N PRO A 165 -9.16 -4.39 62.38
CA PRO A 165 -10.36 -4.28 63.22
C PRO A 165 -10.69 -2.83 63.64
N GLY A 166 -11.97 -2.57 63.93
CA GLY A 166 -12.41 -1.35 64.61
C GLY A 166 -11.91 -1.27 66.06
N PRO A 167 -11.90 -0.06 66.67
CA PRO A 167 -11.38 0.13 68.01
C PRO A 167 -12.21 -0.67 69.02
N SER A 168 -11.60 -1.68 69.62
CA SER A 168 -12.15 -2.38 70.79
C SER A 168 -12.02 -1.45 72.00
N HIS A 169 -13.07 -0.69 72.26
CA HIS A 169 -13.35 -0.16 73.60
C HIS A 169 -13.80 -1.32 74.49
N PHE A 170 -12.93 -1.82 75.37
CA PHE A 170 -13.26 -2.40 76.68
C PHE A 170 -12.02 -2.33 77.57
#